data_AF-A0AA91DNJ5-F1
#
_entry.id   AF-A0AA91DNJ5-F1
#
_cell.length_a   1.000
_cell.length_b   1.000
_cell.length_c   1.000
_cell.angle_alpha   90.00
_cell.angle_beta   90.00
_cell.angle_gamma   90.00
#
_symmetry.space_group_name_H-M   'P 1'
#
loop_
_entity.id
_entity.type
_entity.pdbx_description
1 polymer ?
#
loop_
_entity_poly.entity_id
_entity_poly.type
_entity_poly.pdbx_seq_one_letter_code
_entity_poly.pdbx_strand_id
1 'polypeptide(L)'
;MRGIYISARMRAVDFSAPSRLVQRAPRQILAGVCCVFTFGAAHAACPPSAIASLEKPGIGLRNGVDRGMLWRIERDGRTSWLYGTLHVGRGDWVRPGPTIQKALTQSDLLALELDSRDEATARTMAQPADPALVARVLSGERARRLERQNAEACVPPGTTSKLQPILQVTALAGLAGRADGLYPEFGVDETLAVSARNSSKPIVALENAADQLRVLTGESEDEEGQQIDAALDELESGKLRGQLKELADVWARSDAARLARYADWCDCLNTPAEQRLLKRLLDDRNPGLADGIERLHASGKGVFAAVGALHMIGPQGLPTLMASRGFTVTPVLTSAQEQTAVPMPALAAPSPAPRARGGKAVKGQRVQKGQKGAPAAAAKGGRPAAAAKAAPAAKGAKAPAKSAGKAPAKAPAAKGKVSR
;
A
#
# COMPACT_ATOMS: atom_id res chain seq x y z
N MET A 1 67.65 27.34 7.90
CA MET A 1 68.14 28.64 7.37
C MET A 1 67.10 29.72 7.66
N ARG A 2 67.50 31.01 7.69
CA ARG A 2 66.72 32.28 7.51
C ARG A 2 65.18 32.14 7.61
N GLY A 3 64.45 32.78 8.54
CA GLY A 3 64.35 34.24 8.80
C GLY A 3 62.88 34.69 8.58
N ILE A 4 62.31 35.80 9.06
CA ILE A 4 62.73 37.04 9.77
C ILE A 4 61.52 37.57 10.62
N TYR A 5 61.71 38.61 11.45
CA TYR A 5 60.72 39.38 12.25
C TYR A 5 59.58 40.02 11.38
N ILE A 6 58.47 40.64 11.84
CA ILE A 6 58.16 41.72 12.83
C ILE A 6 56.63 41.61 13.16
N SER A 7 56.00 41.94 14.31
CA SER A 7 56.29 42.55 15.63
C SER A 7 55.66 43.94 15.93
N ALA A 8 54.57 43.96 16.75
CA ALA A 8 53.89 45.11 17.40
C ALA A 8 53.10 46.09 16.46
N ARG A 9 52.19 46.99 16.92
CA ARG A 9 51.92 47.65 18.23
C ARG A 9 50.41 47.99 18.48
N MET A 10 50.03 48.15 19.77
CA MET A 10 49.28 49.24 20.47
C MET A 10 48.16 50.04 19.75
N ARG A 11 47.13 50.66 20.38
CA ARG A 11 46.57 50.79 21.76
C ARG A 11 45.12 51.32 21.57
N ALA A 12 44.08 50.82 22.23
CA ALA A 12 43.57 51.17 23.57
C ALA A 12 43.01 52.62 23.75
N VAL A 13 41.66 52.70 23.78
CA VAL A 13 40.75 53.50 24.65
C VAL A 13 40.94 55.03 24.83
N ASP A 14 39.84 55.78 24.72
CA ASP A 14 39.52 56.87 25.67
C ASP A 14 38.00 57.06 25.89
N PHE A 15 37.60 57.78 26.94
CA PHE A 15 36.23 58.03 27.43
C PHE A 15 35.93 59.53 27.49
N SER A 16 34.79 60.01 26.96
CA SER A 16 34.23 61.31 27.38
C SER A 16 32.71 61.43 27.14
N ALA A 17 32.01 62.05 28.09
CA ALA A 17 30.62 62.53 28.01
C ALA A 17 30.66 64.10 28.16
N PRO A 18 29.59 64.90 28.42
CA PRO A 18 28.19 64.54 28.76
C PRO A 18 27.07 65.51 28.27
N SER A 19 25.84 65.26 28.77
CA SER A 19 24.81 66.23 29.21
C SER A 19 23.83 66.93 28.22
N ARG A 20 22.53 66.66 28.48
CA ARG A 20 21.36 67.60 28.50
C ARG A 20 20.83 68.07 27.12
N LEU A 21 19.58 68.56 26.98
CA LEU A 21 18.50 68.87 27.94
C LEU A 21 17.10 68.47 27.39
N VAL A 22 16.09 68.39 28.27
CA VAL A 22 14.67 68.13 27.95
C VAL A 22 13.94 69.41 27.49
N GLN A 23 12.99 69.28 26.53
CA GLN A 23 11.84 70.19 26.41
C GLN A 23 10.53 69.44 26.09
N ARG A 24 9.39 70.14 26.22
CA ARG A 24 8.05 69.55 26.47
C ARG A 24 7.17 69.43 25.22
N ALA A 25 6.17 68.54 25.31
CA ALA A 25 5.11 68.29 24.32
C ALA A 25 4.17 69.50 24.07
N PRO A 26 3.25 69.38 23.09
CA PRO A 26 1.90 68.96 23.48
C PRO A 26 1.26 67.87 22.59
N ARG A 27 0.09 67.37 23.05
CA ARG A 27 -0.82 66.46 22.33
C ARG A 27 -1.59 67.22 21.23
N GLN A 28 -1.92 66.57 20.10
CA GLN A 28 -3.28 66.03 19.84
C GLN A 28 -3.43 65.36 18.45
N ILE A 29 -4.21 64.28 18.44
CA ILE A 29 -5.21 63.86 17.44
C ILE A 29 -4.86 64.05 15.94
N LEU A 30 -4.65 62.93 15.24
CA LEU A 30 -5.49 62.61 14.09
C LEU A 30 -5.73 61.09 14.03
N ALA A 31 -6.99 60.69 13.81
CA ALA A 31 -7.34 59.28 13.62
C ALA A 31 -7.04 58.86 12.18
N GLY A 32 -6.20 57.84 12.00
CA GLY A 32 -5.80 57.29 10.71
C GLY A 32 -5.94 55.78 10.68
N VAL A 33 -7.17 55.27 10.88
CA VAL A 33 -7.47 53.83 10.86
C VAL A 33 -7.44 53.32 9.42
N CYS A 34 -6.24 53.18 8.87
CA CYS A 34 -6.01 52.42 7.64
C CYS A 34 -5.88 50.93 8.01
N CYS A 35 -6.94 50.37 8.59
CA CYS A 35 -7.12 48.92 8.69
C CYS A 35 -7.37 48.36 7.29
N VAL A 36 -6.30 48.26 6.50
CA VAL A 36 -6.26 47.37 5.34
C VAL A 36 -6.34 45.96 5.89
N PHE A 37 -7.57 45.50 6.13
CA PHE A 37 -7.84 44.09 6.34
C PHE A 37 -7.50 43.36 5.05
N THR A 38 -6.26 42.92 4.94
CA THR A 38 -5.83 41.94 3.96
C THR A 38 -6.49 40.61 4.29
N PHE A 39 -7.78 40.49 3.95
CA PHE A 39 -8.47 39.22 3.74
C PHE A 39 -7.90 38.54 2.48
N GLY A 40 -6.57 38.40 2.41
CA GLY A 40 -5.99 37.31 1.67
C GLY A 40 -6.49 36.03 2.33
N ALA A 41 -7.29 35.25 1.61
CA ALA A 41 -7.72 33.96 2.09
C ALA A 41 -6.47 33.16 2.48
N ALA A 42 -6.36 32.85 3.78
CA ALA A 42 -5.22 32.15 4.33
C ALA A 42 -5.24 30.71 3.79
N HIS A 43 -4.63 30.53 2.61
CA HIS A 43 -4.31 29.22 2.08
C HIS A 43 -3.53 28.50 3.17
N ALA A 44 -4.05 27.37 3.63
CA ALA A 44 -3.38 26.59 4.67
C ALA A 44 -1.95 26.33 4.21
N ALA A 45 -0.98 26.70 5.05
CA ALA A 45 0.43 26.58 4.67
C ALA A 45 0.71 25.11 4.31
N CYS A 46 1.15 24.88 3.08
CA CYS A 46 1.34 23.54 2.52
C CYS A 46 2.14 22.66 3.50
N PRO A 47 1.74 21.40 3.74
CA PRO A 47 2.53 20.48 4.55
C PRO A 47 3.99 20.46 4.07
N PRO A 48 4.97 20.45 4.98
CA PRO A 48 6.39 20.41 4.58
C PRO A 48 6.64 19.19 3.69
N SER A 49 7.55 19.29 2.73
CA SER A 49 7.93 18.15 1.88
C SER A 49 8.63 17.07 2.70
N ALA A 50 8.68 15.82 2.20
CA ALA A 50 9.38 14.73 2.85
C ALA A 50 10.82 15.13 3.22
N ILE A 51 11.56 15.74 2.28
CA ILE A 51 12.93 16.25 2.50
C ILE A 51 12.99 17.31 3.61
N ALA A 52 12.00 18.21 3.70
CA ALA A 52 11.94 19.23 4.76
C ALA A 52 11.53 18.66 6.13
N SER A 53 10.88 17.49 6.16
CA SER A 53 10.53 16.75 7.39
C SER A 53 11.65 15.84 7.91
N LEU A 54 12.74 15.66 7.14
CA LEU A 54 13.94 14.99 7.64
C LEU A 54 14.59 15.87 8.71
N GLU A 55 14.65 15.37 9.95
CA GLU A 55 15.47 15.98 10.98
C GLU A 55 16.94 16.05 10.53
N LYS A 56 17.63 17.14 10.87
CA LYS A 56 19.08 17.26 10.63
C LYS A 56 19.78 16.05 11.30
N PRO A 57 20.62 15.27 10.60
CA PRO A 57 21.11 13.97 11.08
C PRO A 57 21.73 13.98 12.49
N GLY A 58 20.89 13.72 13.49
CA GLY A 58 21.30 13.51 14.87
C GLY A 58 21.90 12.12 15.07
N ILE A 59 22.65 11.95 16.16
CA ILE A 59 23.35 10.70 16.49
C ILE A 59 22.38 9.52 16.65
N GLY A 60 21.10 9.79 16.96
CA GLY A 60 20.03 8.80 17.11
C GLY A 60 19.74 7.95 15.86
N LEU A 61 20.04 8.42 14.64
CA LEU A 61 19.81 7.65 13.41
C LEU A 61 20.67 6.38 13.28
N ARG A 62 21.67 6.16 14.15
CA ARG A 62 22.64 5.06 14.02
C ARG A 62 22.00 3.67 14.06
N ASN A 63 20.98 3.46 14.90
CA ASN A 63 20.23 2.21 15.01
C ASN A 63 18.76 2.46 14.65
N GLY A 64 18.20 1.68 13.72
CA GLY A 64 16.76 1.70 13.46
C GLY A 64 15.96 1.00 14.56
N VAL A 65 14.64 1.20 14.56
CA VAL A 65 13.70 0.53 15.48
C VAL A 65 12.91 -0.51 14.70
N ASP A 66 12.73 -1.70 15.28
CA ASP A 66 11.89 -2.75 14.70
C ASP A 66 10.41 -2.35 14.82
N ARG A 67 9.68 -2.41 13.70
CA ARG A 67 8.30 -1.93 13.53
C ARG A 67 7.56 -2.82 12.54
N GLY A 68 6.27 -2.60 12.35
CA GLY A 68 5.44 -3.46 11.52
C GLY A 68 5.33 -4.87 12.12
N MET A 69 4.95 -5.85 11.30
CA MET A 69 4.73 -7.22 11.76
C MET A 69 5.56 -8.17 10.90
N LEU A 70 6.34 -9.03 11.54
CA LEU A 70 7.25 -9.97 10.90
C LEU A 70 6.88 -11.40 11.33
N TRP A 71 6.75 -12.30 10.36
CA TRP A 71 6.65 -13.74 10.57
C TRP A 71 7.81 -14.44 9.89
N ARG A 72 8.39 -15.43 10.57
CA ARG A 72 9.28 -16.43 9.99
C ARG A 72 8.41 -17.55 9.41
N ILE A 73 8.66 -17.94 8.16
CA ILE A 73 7.98 -19.06 7.50
C ILE A 73 8.99 -20.12 7.07
N GLU A 74 8.75 -21.37 7.44
CA GLU A 74 9.72 -22.46 7.29
C GLU A 74 9.09 -23.70 6.69
N ARG A 75 9.74 -24.24 5.64
CA ARG A 75 9.41 -25.53 5.04
C ARG A 75 10.69 -26.14 4.48
N ASP A 76 10.74 -27.47 4.37
CA ASP A 76 11.82 -28.18 3.67
C ASP A 76 13.25 -27.84 4.17
N GLY A 77 13.39 -27.49 5.45
CA GLY A 77 14.64 -27.07 6.09
C GLY A 77 15.11 -25.64 5.75
N ARG A 78 14.28 -24.84 5.08
CA ARG A 78 14.57 -23.49 4.59
C ARG A 78 13.70 -22.45 5.31
N THR A 79 14.27 -21.27 5.52
CA THR A 79 13.59 -20.11 6.10
C THR A 79 13.30 -19.05 5.02
N SER A 80 12.08 -18.54 5.01
CA SER A 80 11.66 -17.29 4.38
C SER A 80 10.94 -16.41 5.42
N TRP A 81 10.53 -15.21 5.04
CA TRP A 81 9.89 -14.22 5.91
C TRP A 81 8.69 -13.57 5.24
N LEU A 82 7.66 -13.26 6.03
CA LEU A 82 6.55 -12.38 5.66
C LEU A 82 6.65 -11.10 6.50
N TYR A 83 6.59 -9.94 5.87
CA TYR A 83 6.70 -8.64 6.54
C TYR A 83 5.61 -7.67 6.07
N GLY A 84 4.80 -7.18 7.00
CA GLY A 84 3.74 -6.21 6.72
C GLY A 84 4.30 -4.81 6.54
N THR A 85 4.26 -4.26 5.33
CA THR A 85 4.69 -2.88 5.01
C THR A 85 3.55 -1.87 5.14
N LEU A 86 3.88 -0.59 4.93
CA LEU A 86 2.95 0.51 4.79
C LEU A 86 3.49 1.46 3.71
N HIS A 87 2.66 1.83 2.73
CA HIS A 87 3.08 2.66 1.59
C HIS A 87 3.39 4.14 1.96
N VAL A 88 3.22 4.52 3.23
CA VAL A 88 3.67 5.81 3.78
C VAL A 88 4.50 5.57 5.03
N GLY A 89 5.41 6.51 5.34
CA GLY A 89 6.17 6.44 6.58
C GLY A 89 6.73 7.79 7.03
N ARG A 90 7.60 7.75 8.04
CA ARG A 90 8.24 8.91 8.65
C ARG A 90 9.74 8.93 8.35
N GLY A 91 10.38 10.09 8.49
CA GLY A 91 11.83 10.23 8.28
C GLY A 91 12.69 9.34 9.17
N ASP A 92 12.19 8.90 10.34
CA ASP A 92 12.86 7.95 11.24
C ASP A 92 12.54 6.47 10.94
N TRP A 93 11.72 6.18 9.92
CA TRP A 93 11.34 4.81 9.52
C TRP A 93 12.19 4.29 8.34
N VAL A 94 12.91 5.19 7.65
CA VAL A 94 13.77 4.88 6.49
C VAL A 94 14.99 3.98 6.82
N ARG A 95 15.20 3.67 8.10
CA ARG A 95 16.14 2.63 8.56
C ARG A 95 15.34 1.59 9.37
N PRO A 96 15.08 0.40 8.82
CA PRO A 96 14.46 -0.69 9.57
C PRO A 96 15.28 -1.08 10.80
N GLY A 97 14.63 -1.68 11.79
CA GLY A 97 15.30 -2.17 13.00
C GLY A 97 16.25 -3.36 12.78
N PRO A 98 17.01 -3.75 13.81
CA PRO A 98 18.01 -4.81 13.71
C PRO A 98 17.40 -6.19 13.38
N THR A 99 16.16 -6.48 13.83
CA THR A 99 15.48 -7.75 13.51
C THR A 99 15.04 -7.78 12.05
N ILE A 100 14.45 -6.69 11.56
CA ILE A 100 14.07 -6.55 10.13
C ILE A 100 15.31 -6.60 9.23
N GLN A 101 16.36 -5.84 9.57
CA GLN A 101 17.63 -5.87 8.83
C GLN A 101 18.22 -7.29 8.78
N LYS A 102 18.28 -8.00 9.91
CA LYS A 102 18.79 -9.37 9.98
C LYS A 102 17.99 -10.32 9.08
N ALA A 103 16.66 -10.29 9.13
CA ALA A 103 15.80 -11.13 8.31
C ALA A 103 15.96 -10.84 6.80
N LEU A 104 16.10 -9.56 6.42
CA LEU A 104 16.38 -9.14 5.04
C LEU A 104 17.78 -9.60 4.58
N THR A 105 18.81 -9.46 5.42
CA THR A 105 20.18 -9.93 5.14
C THR A 105 20.24 -11.44 4.98
N GLN A 106 19.51 -12.20 5.82
CA GLN A 106 19.44 -13.67 5.76
C GLN A 106 18.68 -14.23 4.54
N SER A 107 17.95 -13.39 3.80
CA SER A 107 17.19 -13.79 2.61
C SER A 107 18.00 -13.58 1.34
N ASP A 108 17.89 -14.46 0.35
CA ASP A 108 18.53 -14.31 -0.97
C ASP A 108 18.00 -13.07 -1.71
N LEU A 109 16.69 -12.81 -1.61
CA LEU A 109 15.98 -11.78 -2.38
C LEU A 109 14.91 -11.08 -1.54
N LEU A 110 14.57 -9.85 -1.97
CA LEU A 110 13.37 -9.12 -1.55
C LEU A 110 12.25 -9.45 -2.54
N ALA A 111 11.07 -9.78 -2.03
CA ALA A 111 9.85 -9.90 -2.84
C ALA A 111 8.85 -8.82 -2.40
N LEU A 112 8.28 -8.09 -3.35
CA LEU A 112 7.30 -7.02 -3.14
C LEU A 112 6.01 -7.38 -3.87
N GLU A 113 4.88 -6.70 -3.61
CA GLU A 113 3.72 -6.75 -4.51
C GLU A 113 4.15 -6.32 -5.92
N LEU A 114 4.64 -5.08 -6.01
CA LEU A 114 5.26 -4.46 -7.17
C LEU A 114 6.54 -3.73 -6.75
N ASP A 115 7.46 -3.54 -7.70
CA ASP A 115 8.62 -2.67 -7.51
C ASP A 115 8.34 -1.31 -8.18
N SER A 116 7.93 -0.32 -7.39
CA SER A 116 7.66 1.07 -7.80
C SER A 116 8.73 1.69 -8.71
N ARG A 117 9.98 1.22 -8.58
CA ARG A 117 11.16 1.73 -9.27
C ARG A 117 11.65 0.82 -10.41
N ASP A 118 10.96 -0.28 -10.71
CA ASP A 118 11.16 -1.04 -11.95
C ASP A 118 10.58 -0.27 -13.15
N GLU A 119 11.27 -0.31 -14.29
CA GLU A 119 10.90 0.50 -15.46
C GLU A 119 9.60 0.01 -16.10
N ALA A 120 9.34 -1.30 -16.14
CA ALA A 120 8.12 -1.84 -16.73
C ALA A 120 6.90 -1.56 -15.84
N THR A 121 7.06 -1.70 -14.52
CA THR A 121 6.07 -1.37 -13.49
C THR A 121 5.73 0.11 -13.53
N ALA A 122 6.73 0.99 -13.46
CA ALA A 122 6.54 2.44 -13.53
C ALA A 122 5.89 2.87 -14.86
N ARG A 123 6.30 2.29 -16.00
CA ARG A 123 5.72 2.58 -17.32
C ARG A 123 4.25 2.16 -17.43
N THR A 124 3.86 1.06 -16.76
CA THR A 124 2.46 0.60 -16.73
C THR A 124 1.60 1.49 -15.83
N MET A 125 2.07 1.82 -14.62
CA MET A 125 1.33 2.70 -13.70
C MET A 125 1.25 4.16 -14.19
N ALA A 126 2.26 4.63 -14.92
CA ALA A 126 2.26 5.94 -15.57
C ALA A 126 1.67 5.92 -17.00
N GLN A 127 1.06 4.81 -17.45
CA GLN A 127 0.43 4.74 -18.77
C GLN A 127 -0.71 5.78 -18.84
N PRO A 128 -0.72 6.67 -19.86
CA PRO A 128 -1.77 7.68 -19.97
C PRO A 128 -3.16 7.08 -20.07
N ALA A 129 -4.12 7.72 -19.39
CA ALA A 129 -5.54 7.43 -19.54
C ALA A 129 -6.05 7.77 -20.95
N ASP A 130 -7.09 7.07 -21.40
CA ASP A 130 -7.87 7.50 -22.57
C ASP A 130 -8.51 8.87 -22.25
N PRO A 131 -8.24 9.94 -23.04
CA PRO A 131 -8.87 11.24 -22.82
C PRO A 131 -10.40 11.18 -22.86
N ALA A 132 -11.00 10.25 -23.61
CA ALA A 132 -12.44 10.09 -23.63
C ALA A 132 -12.97 9.42 -22.35
N LEU A 133 -12.26 8.45 -21.77
CA LEU A 133 -12.55 7.89 -20.43
C LEU A 133 -12.45 8.99 -19.35
N VAL A 134 -11.35 9.76 -19.33
CA VAL A 134 -11.17 10.87 -18.39
C VAL A 134 -12.31 11.89 -18.52
N ALA A 135 -12.70 12.26 -19.74
CA ALA A 135 -13.79 13.20 -19.99
C ALA A 135 -15.19 12.67 -19.62
N ARG A 136 -15.37 11.35 -19.42
CA ARG A 136 -16.58 10.76 -18.84
C ARG A 136 -16.48 10.72 -17.32
N VAL A 137 -15.48 10.02 -16.79
CA VAL A 137 -15.33 9.72 -15.37
C VAL A 137 -15.01 10.98 -14.56
N LEU A 138 -14.00 11.77 -14.94
CA LEU A 138 -13.60 13.00 -14.27
C LEU A 138 -14.26 14.22 -14.93
N SER A 139 -15.58 14.30 -14.78
CA SER A 139 -16.41 15.37 -15.33
C SER A 139 -17.23 16.08 -14.24
N GLY A 140 -17.93 17.16 -14.61
CA GLY A 140 -18.92 17.82 -13.75
C GLY A 140 -18.38 18.30 -12.40
N GLU A 141 -19.01 17.87 -11.31
CA GLU A 141 -18.53 18.17 -9.95
C GLU A 141 -17.31 17.33 -9.57
N ARG A 142 -17.21 16.05 -9.98
CA ARG A 142 -16.09 15.17 -9.63
C ARG A 142 -14.74 15.75 -10.06
N ALA A 143 -14.68 16.37 -11.23
CA ALA A 143 -13.51 17.14 -11.68
C ALA A 143 -13.17 18.33 -10.77
N ARG A 144 -14.19 19.05 -10.26
CA ARG A 144 -14.00 20.19 -9.35
C ARG A 144 -13.60 19.75 -7.94
N ARG A 145 -14.15 18.66 -7.42
CA ARG A 145 -13.72 18.01 -6.17
C ARG A 145 -12.24 17.64 -6.23
N LEU A 146 -11.84 16.94 -7.30
CA LEU A 146 -10.46 16.51 -7.52
C LEU A 146 -9.49 17.71 -7.59
N GLU A 147 -9.86 18.78 -8.30
CA GLU A 147 -8.99 19.96 -8.40
C GLU A 147 -8.91 20.75 -7.08
N ARG A 148 -9.99 20.82 -6.29
CA ARG A 148 -9.93 21.35 -4.91
C ARG A 148 -8.98 20.54 -4.05
N GLN A 149 -9.09 19.21 -4.07
CA GLN A 149 -8.23 18.32 -3.28
C GLN A 149 -6.77 18.35 -3.76
N ASN A 150 -6.49 18.53 -5.05
CA ASN A 150 -5.16 18.86 -5.55
C ASN A 150 -4.62 20.17 -4.94
N ALA A 151 -5.42 21.24 -4.94
CA ALA A 151 -5.01 22.54 -4.41
C ALA A 151 -4.78 22.51 -2.88
N GLU A 152 -5.67 21.85 -2.13
CA GLU A 152 -5.55 21.65 -0.68
C GLU A 152 -4.33 20.77 -0.32
N ALA A 153 -4.00 19.77 -1.16
CA ALA A 153 -2.78 18.98 -1.04
C ALA A 153 -1.52 19.72 -1.57
N CYS A 154 -1.65 20.93 -2.12
CA CYS A 154 -0.59 21.65 -2.84
C CYS A 154 0.09 20.84 -3.95
N VAL A 155 -0.68 19.97 -4.64
CA VAL A 155 -0.26 19.28 -5.86
C VAL A 155 -0.26 20.30 -7.01
N PRO A 156 0.84 20.45 -7.79
CA PRO A 156 0.85 21.39 -8.91
C PRO A 156 -0.22 21.03 -9.97
N PRO A 157 -0.93 22.02 -10.53
CA PRO A 157 -1.96 21.77 -11.54
C PRO A 157 -1.44 20.94 -12.71
N GLY A 158 -2.12 19.84 -13.01
CA GLY A 158 -1.75 18.92 -14.08
C GLY A 158 -0.66 17.88 -13.74
N THR A 159 -0.14 17.81 -12.51
CA THR A 159 0.80 16.75 -12.10
C THR A 159 0.20 15.35 -12.24
N THR A 160 -1.07 15.15 -11.86
CA THR A 160 -1.76 13.84 -11.92
C THR A 160 -2.55 13.62 -13.22
N SER A 161 -2.79 14.66 -14.03
CA SER A 161 -3.89 14.68 -15.01
C SER A 161 -3.79 13.68 -16.17
N LYS A 162 -2.64 13.03 -16.34
CA LYS A 162 -2.41 11.96 -17.33
C LYS A 162 -2.68 10.56 -16.77
N LEU A 163 -2.68 10.37 -15.45
CA LEU A 163 -2.90 9.06 -14.83
C LEU A 163 -4.35 8.61 -15.00
N GLN A 164 -4.58 7.29 -14.90
CA GLN A 164 -5.94 6.71 -14.86
C GLN A 164 -6.77 7.38 -13.76
N PRO A 165 -8.10 7.57 -13.94
CA PRO A 165 -8.93 8.35 -13.02
C PRO A 165 -8.77 7.94 -11.54
N ILE A 166 -8.82 6.64 -11.24
CA ILE A 166 -8.62 6.13 -9.88
C ILE A 166 -7.22 6.45 -9.31
N LEU A 167 -6.17 6.42 -10.13
CA LEU A 167 -4.80 6.71 -9.68
C LEU A 167 -4.61 8.17 -9.23
N GLN A 168 -5.45 9.10 -9.71
CA GLN A 168 -5.38 10.50 -9.29
C GLN A 168 -5.86 10.68 -7.84
N VAL A 169 -6.94 10.00 -7.44
CA VAL A 169 -7.36 9.99 -6.02
C VAL A 169 -6.48 9.09 -5.15
N THR A 170 -5.96 7.97 -5.66
CA THR A 170 -4.98 7.15 -4.92
C THR A 170 -3.69 7.92 -4.61
N ALA A 171 -3.23 8.78 -5.52
CA ALA A 171 -2.10 9.67 -5.27
C ALA A 171 -2.42 10.69 -4.15
N LEU A 172 -3.62 11.30 -4.15
CA LEU A 172 -4.05 12.21 -3.09
C LEU A 172 -4.24 11.51 -1.74
N ALA A 173 -4.73 10.28 -1.73
CA ALA A 173 -4.87 9.44 -0.53
C ALA A 173 -3.52 9.25 0.18
N GLY A 174 -2.45 8.93 -0.58
CA GLY A 174 -1.09 8.85 -0.03
C GLY A 174 -0.56 10.18 0.51
N LEU A 175 -1.03 11.31 -0.02
CA LEU A 175 -0.62 12.67 0.39
C LEU A 175 -1.40 13.21 1.60
N ALA A 176 -2.51 12.58 2.00
CA ALA A 176 -3.36 13.05 3.11
C ALA A 176 -2.65 13.05 4.47
N GLY A 177 -1.73 12.11 4.70
CA GLY A 177 -1.00 11.95 5.96
C GLY A 177 0.16 12.93 6.21
N ARG A 178 0.53 13.78 5.24
CA ARG A 178 1.72 14.65 5.35
C ARG A 178 1.63 15.67 6.48
N ALA A 179 0.42 16.12 6.82
CA ALA A 179 0.18 17.00 7.96
C ALA A 179 0.45 16.31 9.31
N ASP A 180 0.48 14.98 9.36
CA ASP A 180 0.90 14.18 10.52
C ASP A 180 2.35 13.67 10.39
N GLY A 181 3.09 14.10 9.34
CA GLY A 181 4.45 13.67 9.04
C GLY A 181 4.55 12.30 8.36
N LEU A 182 3.49 11.83 7.69
CA LEU A 182 3.48 10.59 6.91
C LEU A 182 3.62 10.89 5.41
N TYR A 183 4.58 10.24 4.75
CA TYR A 183 4.99 10.53 3.37
C TYR A 183 5.10 9.24 2.54
N PRO A 184 4.56 9.19 1.30
CA PRO A 184 4.84 8.12 0.35
C PRO A 184 6.33 7.94 0.04
N GLU A 185 7.10 9.03 0.05
CA GLU A 185 8.56 8.99 -0.15
C GLU A 185 9.32 8.27 0.97
N PHE A 186 8.66 7.99 2.10
CA PHE A 186 9.16 7.16 3.21
C PHE A 186 8.35 5.87 3.40
N GLY A 187 7.61 5.45 2.36
CA GLY A 187 6.96 4.14 2.33
C GLY A 187 7.93 3.01 2.67
N VAL A 188 7.45 2.02 3.40
CA VAL A 188 8.30 0.95 3.97
C VAL A 188 8.78 -0.01 2.87
N ASP A 189 7.91 -0.32 1.92
CA ASP A 189 8.21 -1.04 0.67
C ASP A 189 9.22 -0.28 -0.20
N GLU A 190 9.01 1.00 -0.47
CA GLU A 190 9.98 1.87 -1.17
C GLU A 190 11.35 1.93 -0.46
N THR A 191 11.34 2.06 0.87
CA THR A 191 12.55 2.03 1.73
C THR A 191 13.31 0.71 1.58
N LEU A 192 12.60 -0.42 1.61
CA LEU A 192 13.18 -1.76 1.40
C LEU A 192 13.70 -1.93 -0.03
N ALA A 193 12.99 -1.43 -1.04
CA ALA A 193 13.39 -1.47 -2.45
C ALA A 193 14.67 -0.67 -2.71
N VAL A 194 14.84 0.49 -2.06
CA VAL A 194 16.08 1.28 -2.08
C VAL A 194 17.20 0.56 -1.31
N SER A 195 16.92 -0.01 -0.13
CA SER A 195 17.89 -0.76 0.66
C SER A 195 18.41 -2.02 -0.05
N ALA A 196 17.53 -2.75 -0.75
CA ALA A 196 17.89 -3.91 -1.55
C ALA A 196 18.78 -3.53 -2.75
N ARG A 197 18.42 -2.48 -3.51
CA ARG A 197 19.25 -1.92 -4.58
C ARG A 197 20.64 -1.51 -4.09
N ASN A 198 20.71 -0.78 -2.97
CA ASN A 198 21.98 -0.33 -2.36
C ASN A 198 22.85 -1.48 -1.81
N SER A 199 22.30 -2.68 -1.66
CA SER A 199 23.03 -3.89 -1.23
C SER A 199 23.12 -4.95 -2.34
N SER A 200 22.78 -4.60 -3.59
CA SER A 200 22.72 -5.50 -4.75
C SER A 200 21.86 -6.76 -4.53
N LYS A 201 20.90 -6.71 -3.61
CA LYS A 201 19.95 -7.80 -3.36
C LYS A 201 18.88 -7.80 -4.46
N PRO A 202 18.63 -8.94 -5.14
CA PRO A 202 17.57 -9.05 -6.13
C PRO A 202 16.20 -8.67 -5.56
N ILE A 203 15.39 -8.00 -6.37
CA ILE A 203 13.99 -7.65 -6.09
C ILE A 203 13.10 -8.40 -7.07
N VAL A 204 11.98 -8.92 -6.61
CA VAL A 204 10.99 -9.64 -7.43
C VAL A 204 9.59 -9.12 -7.10
N ALA A 205 8.81 -8.75 -8.12
CA ALA A 205 7.38 -8.49 -7.97
C ALA A 205 6.61 -9.81 -7.88
N LEU A 206 5.65 -9.90 -6.96
CA LEU A 206 4.80 -11.06 -6.72
C LEU A 206 3.56 -11.08 -7.64
N GLU A 207 3.14 -9.91 -8.11
CA GLU A 207 2.03 -9.70 -9.05
C GLU A 207 2.45 -8.77 -10.21
N ASN A 208 1.51 -8.43 -11.11
CA ASN A 208 1.76 -7.59 -12.28
C ASN A 208 1.06 -6.22 -12.15
N ALA A 209 1.73 -5.16 -12.61
CA ALA A 209 1.20 -3.79 -12.55
C ALA A 209 -0.15 -3.63 -13.28
N ALA A 210 -0.38 -4.35 -14.38
CA ALA A 210 -1.66 -4.33 -15.10
C ALA A 210 -2.76 -5.19 -14.45
N ASP A 211 -2.40 -6.11 -13.55
CA ASP A 211 -3.37 -6.81 -12.69
C ASP A 211 -3.76 -5.91 -11.50
N GLN A 212 -2.79 -5.31 -10.82
CA GLN A 212 -3.06 -4.38 -9.72
C GLN A 212 -3.87 -3.16 -10.19
N LEU A 213 -3.53 -2.58 -11.34
CA LEU A 213 -4.28 -1.45 -11.91
C LEU A 213 -5.75 -1.82 -12.20
N ARG A 214 -6.01 -3.04 -12.70
CA ARG A 214 -7.38 -3.53 -12.92
C ARG A 214 -8.14 -3.73 -11.61
N VAL A 215 -7.45 -4.19 -10.55
CA VAL A 215 -8.04 -4.27 -9.21
C VAL A 215 -8.37 -2.87 -8.67
N LEU A 216 -7.61 -1.84 -9.01
CA LEU A 216 -7.92 -0.45 -8.62
C LEU A 216 -9.10 0.13 -9.43
N THR A 217 -9.14 -0.04 -10.75
CA THR A 217 -10.26 0.50 -11.57
C THR A 217 -11.59 -0.18 -11.27
N GLY A 218 -11.57 -1.47 -10.91
CA GLY A 218 -12.79 -2.28 -10.77
C GLY A 218 -13.29 -2.80 -12.13
N GLU A 219 -14.57 -3.16 -12.18
CA GLU A 219 -15.18 -3.90 -13.30
C GLU A 219 -15.89 -3.00 -14.33
N SER A 220 -16.13 -1.71 -14.02
CA SER A 220 -16.83 -0.77 -14.92
C SER A 220 -16.52 0.70 -14.63
N GLU A 221 -16.76 1.59 -15.60
CA GLU A 221 -16.60 3.05 -15.43
C GLU A 221 -17.49 3.63 -14.33
N ASP A 222 -18.69 3.07 -14.12
CA ASP A 222 -19.60 3.46 -13.04
C ASP A 222 -19.06 3.03 -11.66
N GLU A 223 -18.41 1.86 -11.57
CA GLU A 223 -17.74 1.42 -10.34
C GLU A 223 -16.48 2.24 -10.07
N GLU A 224 -15.69 2.60 -11.09
CA GLU A 224 -14.54 3.52 -10.95
C GLU A 224 -15.02 4.89 -10.46
N GLY A 225 -16.09 5.44 -11.06
CA GLY A 225 -16.71 6.69 -10.65
C GLY A 225 -17.19 6.70 -9.19
N GLN A 226 -17.82 5.61 -8.74
CA GLN A 226 -18.23 5.43 -7.34
C GLN A 226 -17.04 5.34 -6.37
N GLN A 227 -15.98 4.62 -6.75
CA GLN A 227 -14.76 4.53 -5.95
C GLN A 227 -14.05 5.89 -5.82
N ILE A 228 -14.05 6.69 -6.90
CA ILE A 228 -13.50 8.06 -6.89
C ILE A 228 -14.34 9.00 -6.04
N ASP A 229 -15.68 8.95 -6.12
CA ASP A 229 -16.54 9.77 -5.26
C ASP A 229 -16.36 9.43 -3.78
N ALA A 230 -16.30 8.13 -3.43
CA ALA A 230 -16.05 7.70 -2.05
C ALA A 230 -14.67 8.16 -1.53
N ALA A 231 -13.62 8.04 -2.34
CA ALA A 231 -12.28 8.54 -1.98
C ALA A 231 -12.27 10.07 -1.77
N LEU A 232 -13.04 10.80 -2.56
CA LEU A 232 -13.22 12.26 -2.40
C LEU A 232 -14.07 12.59 -1.16
N ASP A 233 -15.07 11.78 -0.80
CA ASP A 233 -15.84 11.93 0.44
C ASP A 233 -14.94 11.74 1.69
N GLU A 234 -14.07 10.71 1.69
CA GLU A 234 -13.14 10.46 2.81
C GLU A 234 -12.00 11.50 2.89
N LEU A 235 -11.60 12.09 1.76
CA LEU A 235 -10.68 13.23 1.69
C LEU A 235 -11.32 14.52 2.22
N GLU A 236 -12.44 14.95 1.64
CA GLU A 236 -13.13 16.22 1.99
C GLU A 236 -13.66 16.23 3.44
N SER A 237 -13.98 15.06 4.01
CA SER A 237 -14.35 14.92 5.44
C SER A 237 -13.16 14.80 6.39
N GLY A 238 -11.93 14.63 5.87
CA GLY A 238 -10.72 14.37 6.66
C GLY A 238 -10.65 12.96 7.28
N LYS A 239 -11.67 12.11 7.05
CA LYS A 239 -11.75 10.74 7.56
C LYS A 239 -10.53 9.90 7.15
N LEU A 240 -10.11 10.03 5.89
CA LEU A 240 -8.97 9.30 5.33
C LEU A 240 -7.66 9.57 6.07
N ARG A 241 -7.42 10.82 6.46
CA ARG A 241 -6.26 11.20 7.27
C ARG A 241 -6.31 10.54 8.65
N GLY A 242 -7.49 10.45 9.26
CA GLY A 242 -7.72 9.75 10.53
C GLY A 242 -7.41 8.25 10.44
N GLN A 243 -8.01 7.56 9.47
CA GLN A 243 -7.77 6.13 9.21
C GLN A 243 -6.29 5.85 8.94
N LEU A 244 -5.65 6.64 8.06
CA LEU A 244 -4.24 6.50 7.70
C LEU A 244 -3.33 6.72 8.90
N LYS A 245 -3.63 7.71 9.75
CA LYS A 245 -2.89 7.94 10.99
C LYS A 245 -3.06 6.78 11.98
N GLU A 246 -4.26 6.25 12.20
CA GLU A 246 -4.42 5.11 13.11
C GLU A 246 -3.69 3.88 12.57
N LEU A 247 -3.80 3.56 11.28
CA LEU A 247 -3.10 2.43 10.66
C LEU A 247 -1.57 2.59 10.77
N ALA A 248 -1.05 3.79 10.55
CA ALA A 248 0.37 4.09 10.73
C ALA A 248 0.83 3.97 12.20
N ASP A 249 0.01 4.42 13.15
CA ASP A 249 0.28 4.30 14.58
C ASP A 249 0.21 2.85 15.08
N VAL A 250 -0.69 2.02 14.52
CA VAL A 250 -0.81 0.57 14.77
C VAL A 250 0.40 -0.18 14.22
N TRP A 251 0.79 0.13 12.98
CA TRP A 251 1.96 -0.44 12.32
C TRP A 251 3.26 -0.08 13.08
N ALA A 252 3.42 1.18 13.49
CA ALA A 252 4.60 1.65 14.21
C ALA A 252 4.76 1.04 15.62
N ARG A 253 3.68 0.47 16.18
CA ARG A 253 3.67 -0.27 17.45
C ARG A 253 3.73 -1.79 17.28
N SER A 254 3.83 -2.33 16.06
CA SER A 254 3.75 -3.79 15.82
C SER A 254 2.50 -4.43 16.44
N ASP A 255 1.39 -3.67 16.49
CA ASP A 255 0.14 -4.07 17.16
C ASP A 255 -0.71 -4.96 16.24
N ALA A 256 -0.19 -6.17 16.02
CA ALA A 256 -0.85 -7.22 15.27
C ALA A 256 -2.25 -7.56 15.81
N ALA A 257 -2.51 -7.32 17.11
CA ALA A 257 -3.80 -7.58 17.73
C ALA A 257 -4.86 -6.53 17.33
N ARG A 258 -4.53 -5.23 17.33
CA ARG A 258 -5.40 -4.18 16.78
C ARG A 258 -5.55 -4.32 15.27
N LEU A 259 -4.47 -4.64 14.55
CA LEU A 259 -4.52 -4.83 13.10
C LEU A 259 -5.39 -6.03 12.68
N ALA A 260 -5.33 -7.16 13.40
CA ALA A 260 -6.20 -8.31 13.14
C ALA A 260 -7.70 -8.00 13.28
N ARG A 261 -8.04 -6.86 13.89
CA ARG A 261 -9.40 -6.32 14.03
C ARG A 261 -9.68 -5.14 13.08
N TYR A 262 -8.93 -4.96 12.00
CA TYR A 262 -9.08 -3.82 11.06
C TYR A 262 -10.54 -3.56 10.64
N ALA A 263 -11.29 -4.63 10.35
CA ALA A 263 -12.71 -4.56 10.02
C ALA A 263 -13.59 -3.86 11.08
N ASP A 264 -13.21 -3.93 12.36
CA ASP A 264 -13.95 -3.35 13.49
C ASP A 264 -13.74 -1.83 13.64
N TRP A 265 -12.75 -1.25 12.96
CA TRP A 265 -12.34 0.15 13.18
C TRP A 265 -11.91 0.94 11.95
N CYS A 266 -11.74 0.31 10.79
CA CYS A 266 -11.39 1.02 9.57
C CYS A 266 -12.52 1.92 9.04
N ASP A 267 -13.76 1.73 9.51
CA ASP A 267 -14.97 2.40 9.00
C ASP A 267 -15.11 2.26 7.47
N CYS A 268 -14.70 1.11 6.94
CA CYS A 268 -14.44 0.84 5.51
C CYS A 268 -15.14 -0.43 4.99
N LEU A 269 -16.23 -0.83 5.64
CA LEU A 269 -17.02 -2.04 5.35
C LEU A 269 -18.54 -1.80 5.52
N ASN A 270 -18.97 -0.54 5.53
CA ASN A 270 -20.34 -0.13 5.83
C ASN A 270 -21.30 -0.45 4.68
N THR A 271 -20.85 -0.27 3.43
CA THR A 271 -21.64 -0.61 2.24
C THR A 271 -21.19 -1.91 1.57
N PRO A 272 -22.07 -2.58 0.80
CA PRO A 272 -21.67 -3.71 -0.05
C PRO A 272 -20.62 -3.35 -1.12
N ALA A 273 -20.45 -2.07 -1.46
CA ALA A 273 -19.41 -1.61 -2.39
C ALA A 273 -18.03 -1.61 -1.72
N GLU A 274 -17.91 -1.01 -0.53
CA GLU A 274 -16.72 -1.09 0.33
C GLU A 274 -16.30 -2.54 0.61
N GLN A 275 -17.26 -3.41 0.96
CA GLN A 275 -17.00 -4.83 1.22
C GLN A 275 -16.44 -5.57 -0.02
N ARG A 276 -16.96 -5.28 -1.22
CA ARG A 276 -16.39 -5.81 -2.47
C ARG A 276 -15.00 -5.25 -2.73
N LEU A 277 -14.80 -3.95 -2.55
CA LEU A 277 -13.52 -3.28 -2.78
C LEU A 277 -12.41 -3.84 -1.88
N LEU A 278 -12.63 -3.94 -0.57
CA LEU A 278 -11.62 -4.46 0.36
C LEU A 278 -11.30 -5.94 0.06
N LYS A 279 -12.31 -6.74 -0.30
CA LYS A 279 -12.13 -8.14 -0.74
C LYS A 279 -11.29 -8.21 -2.03
N ARG A 280 -11.57 -7.35 -3.02
CA ARG A 280 -10.83 -7.24 -4.29
C ARG A 280 -9.36 -6.86 -4.05
N LEU A 281 -9.12 -5.94 -3.10
CA LEU A 281 -7.79 -5.45 -2.73
C LEU A 281 -6.96 -6.44 -1.91
N LEU A 282 -7.58 -7.29 -1.10
CA LEU A 282 -6.89 -8.19 -0.15
C LEU A 282 -7.13 -9.66 -0.47
N ASP A 283 -8.31 -10.18 -0.10
CA ASP A 283 -8.65 -11.61 -0.13
C ASP A 283 -8.50 -12.26 -1.52
N ASP A 284 -8.84 -11.55 -2.59
CA ASP A 284 -8.71 -12.07 -3.97
C ASP A 284 -7.27 -11.99 -4.51
N ARG A 285 -6.41 -11.12 -3.95
CA ARG A 285 -4.98 -10.99 -4.31
C ARG A 285 -4.07 -11.92 -3.50
N ASN A 286 -4.39 -12.16 -2.23
CA ASN A 286 -3.60 -12.96 -1.30
C ASN A 286 -3.21 -14.36 -1.84
N PRO A 287 -4.07 -15.14 -2.52
CA PRO A 287 -3.69 -16.42 -3.10
C PRO A 287 -2.55 -16.32 -4.13
N GLY A 288 -2.59 -15.31 -5.01
CA GLY A 288 -1.56 -15.10 -6.02
C GLY A 288 -0.23 -14.64 -5.43
N LEU A 289 -0.27 -13.76 -4.43
CA LEU A 289 0.91 -13.36 -3.65
C LEU A 289 1.53 -14.57 -2.93
N ALA A 290 0.71 -15.41 -2.27
CA ALA A 290 1.16 -16.64 -1.62
C ALA A 290 1.76 -17.66 -2.62
N ASP A 291 1.17 -17.83 -3.80
CA ASP A 291 1.75 -18.65 -4.87
C ASP A 291 3.12 -18.10 -5.31
N GLY A 292 3.29 -16.78 -5.41
CA GLY A 292 4.57 -16.14 -5.72
C GLY A 292 5.66 -16.46 -4.69
N ILE A 293 5.33 -16.27 -3.40
CA ILE A 293 6.25 -16.54 -2.29
C ILE A 293 6.60 -18.04 -2.22
N GLU A 294 5.62 -18.92 -2.42
CA GLU A 294 5.84 -20.37 -2.45
C GLU A 294 6.71 -20.81 -3.63
N ARG A 295 6.45 -20.32 -4.87
CA ARG A 295 7.29 -20.61 -6.05
C ARG A 295 8.74 -20.20 -5.82
N LEU A 296 8.97 -19.00 -5.26
CA LEU A 296 10.30 -18.50 -4.97
C LEU A 296 11.00 -19.35 -3.89
N HIS A 297 10.30 -19.70 -2.81
CA HIS A 297 10.85 -20.57 -1.77
C HIS A 297 11.20 -21.97 -2.29
N ALA A 298 10.28 -22.58 -3.06
CA ALA A 298 10.48 -23.89 -3.69
C ALA A 298 11.61 -23.91 -4.74
N SER A 299 11.94 -22.76 -5.35
CA SER A 299 13.13 -22.62 -6.22
C SER A 299 14.46 -22.66 -5.46
N GLY A 300 14.42 -22.85 -4.13
CA GLY A 300 15.60 -22.96 -3.27
C GLY A 300 16.09 -21.62 -2.72
N LYS A 301 15.21 -20.60 -2.61
CA LYS A 301 15.55 -19.25 -2.15
C LYS A 301 14.97 -18.92 -0.78
N GLY A 302 15.77 -18.30 0.08
CA GLY A 302 15.27 -17.56 1.22
C GLY A 302 14.63 -16.25 0.73
N VAL A 303 13.35 -16.06 1.01
CA VAL A 303 12.55 -14.94 0.49
C VAL A 303 12.22 -13.99 1.63
N PHE A 304 12.53 -12.70 1.49
CA PHE A 304 11.93 -11.67 2.35
C PHE A 304 10.73 -11.07 1.61
N ALA A 305 9.51 -11.57 1.88
CA ALA A 305 8.30 -11.08 1.24
C ALA A 305 7.72 -9.91 2.04
N ALA A 306 7.82 -8.70 1.49
CA ALA A 306 7.38 -7.46 2.09
C ALA A 306 6.19 -6.90 1.30
N VAL A 307 5.00 -6.99 1.87
CA VAL A 307 3.73 -6.57 1.25
C VAL A 307 2.86 -5.86 2.28
N GLY A 308 1.89 -5.06 1.85
CA GLY A 308 1.07 -4.20 2.70
C GLY A 308 0.46 -4.93 3.90
N ALA A 309 0.50 -4.31 5.08
CA ALA A 309 0.17 -4.95 6.36
C ALA A 309 -1.20 -5.64 6.42
N LEU A 310 -2.18 -5.18 5.63
CA LEU A 310 -3.52 -5.78 5.55
C LEU A 310 -3.54 -7.13 4.81
N HIS A 311 -2.53 -7.45 4.00
CA HIS A 311 -2.35 -8.80 3.42
C HIS A 311 -1.96 -9.86 4.47
N MET A 312 -1.71 -9.47 5.72
CA MET A 312 -1.26 -10.37 6.79
C MET A 312 -2.36 -10.86 7.74
N ILE A 313 -3.60 -10.34 7.62
CA ILE A 313 -4.69 -10.57 8.58
C ILE A 313 -5.81 -11.45 8.01
N GLY A 314 -6.59 -12.07 8.91
CA GLY A 314 -7.79 -12.82 8.56
C GLY A 314 -7.56 -14.20 7.92
N PRO A 315 -8.64 -14.87 7.49
CA PRO A 315 -8.58 -16.24 6.95
C PRO A 315 -7.83 -16.37 5.62
N GLN A 316 -7.84 -15.32 4.80
CA GLN A 316 -7.07 -15.26 3.54
C GLN A 316 -5.71 -14.57 3.70
N GLY A 317 -5.34 -14.09 4.89
CA GLY A 317 -4.04 -13.45 5.10
C GLY A 317 -2.86 -14.39 4.84
N LEU A 318 -1.75 -13.85 4.34
CA LEU A 318 -0.57 -14.62 3.96
C LEU A 318 -0.04 -15.57 5.06
N PRO A 319 0.03 -15.21 6.35
CA PRO A 319 0.41 -16.15 7.41
C PRO A 319 -0.52 -17.38 7.46
N THR A 320 -1.83 -17.19 7.27
CA THR A 320 -2.84 -18.25 7.23
C THR A 320 -2.70 -19.12 5.97
N LEU A 321 -2.52 -18.50 4.80
CA LEU A 321 -2.33 -19.23 3.54
C LEU A 321 -1.02 -20.03 3.51
N MET A 322 0.08 -19.48 4.02
CA MET A 322 1.35 -20.21 4.07
C MET A 322 1.28 -21.37 5.07
N ALA A 323 0.59 -21.20 6.20
CA ALA A 323 0.30 -22.31 7.12
C ALA A 323 -0.54 -23.42 6.46
N SER A 324 -1.57 -23.06 5.65
CA SER A 324 -2.37 -24.06 4.92
C SER A 324 -1.57 -24.78 3.83
N ARG A 325 -0.51 -24.16 3.30
CA ARG A 325 0.49 -24.73 2.38
C ARG A 325 1.58 -25.54 3.09
N GLY A 326 1.42 -25.83 4.38
CA GLY A 326 2.35 -26.67 5.14
C GLY A 326 3.66 -25.99 5.56
N PHE A 327 3.74 -24.66 5.50
CA PHE A 327 4.83 -23.94 6.18
C PHE A 327 4.58 -23.90 7.69
N THR A 328 5.63 -24.06 8.48
CA THR A 328 5.63 -23.63 9.88
C THR A 328 5.69 -22.11 9.90
N VAL A 329 4.68 -21.46 10.49
CA VAL A 329 4.57 -19.99 10.52
C VAL A 329 4.72 -19.52 11.96
N THR A 330 5.77 -18.76 12.24
CA THR A 330 6.11 -18.27 13.58
C THR A 330 6.11 -16.73 13.59
N PRO A 331 5.26 -16.05 14.38
CA PRO A 331 5.40 -14.61 14.58
C PRO A 331 6.74 -14.28 15.25
N VAL A 332 7.38 -13.20 14.81
CA VAL A 332 8.67 -12.72 15.36
C VAL A 332 8.56 -11.28 15.87
N LEU A 333 7.62 -10.48 15.35
CA LEU A 333 7.19 -9.22 15.96
C LEU A 333 5.68 -9.25 16.20
N THR A 334 5.28 -9.52 17.44
CA THR A 334 3.88 -9.44 17.91
C THR A 334 3.82 -8.70 19.24
N SER A 335 3.13 -7.55 19.24
CA SER A 335 3.11 -6.52 20.29
C SER A 335 4.39 -5.68 20.38
N ALA A 336 4.22 -4.43 20.81
CA ALA A 336 5.29 -3.42 20.89
C ALA A 336 6.37 -3.71 21.96
N GLN A 337 6.18 -4.75 22.79
CA GLN A 337 6.40 -4.57 24.23
C GLN A 337 6.81 -5.82 25.03
N GLU A 338 7.60 -6.73 24.45
CA GLU A 338 8.38 -7.72 25.24
C GLU A 338 9.27 -7.07 26.33
N GLN A 339 9.47 -5.74 26.27
CA GLN A 339 10.24 -4.96 27.24
C GLN A 339 9.43 -4.44 28.45
N THR A 340 8.14 -4.78 28.62
CA THR A 340 7.30 -4.16 29.69
C THR A 340 6.38 -5.05 30.53
N ALA A 341 6.14 -6.32 30.19
CA ALA A 341 5.24 -7.18 30.98
C ALA A 341 5.62 -8.68 31.00
N VAL A 342 5.13 -9.36 32.05
CA VAL A 342 5.37 -10.79 32.38
C VAL A 342 4.67 -11.73 31.35
N PRO A 343 5.19 -12.94 31.07
CA PRO A 343 4.72 -13.77 29.95
C PRO A 343 3.25 -14.17 29.98
N MET A 344 2.63 -14.20 28.79
CA MET A 344 1.27 -14.73 28.57
C MET A 344 1.29 -16.17 28.01
N PRO A 345 0.20 -16.95 28.15
CA PRO A 345 0.14 -18.35 27.71
C PRO A 345 0.07 -18.50 26.19
N ALA A 346 0.47 -19.68 25.70
CA ALA A 346 0.45 -20.01 24.27
C ALA A 346 -0.97 -20.11 23.69
N LEU A 347 -1.11 -19.81 22.40
CA LEU A 347 -2.36 -19.94 21.65
C LEU A 347 -2.86 -21.39 21.63
N ALA A 348 -4.18 -21.57 21.74
CA ALA A 348 -4.81 -22.88 21.71
C ALA A 348 -4.67 -23.53 20.32
N ALA A 349 -4.30 -24.82 20.29
CA ALA A 349 -4.27 -25.61 19.06
C ALA A 349 -5.68 -25.75 18.45
N PRO A 350 -5.81 -25.83 17.11
CA PRO A 350 -7.11 -26.00 16.46
C PRO A 350 -7.79 -27.28 16.93
N SER A 351 -9.07 -27.17 17.30
CA SER A 351 -9.85 -28.32 17.79
C SER A 351 -9.99 -29.39 16.69
N PRO A 352 -9.69 -30.67 16.98
CA PRO A 352 -9.83 -31.73 15.99
C PRO A 352 -11.31 -31.94 15.65
N ALA A 353 -11.60 -32.09 14.36
CA ALA A 353 -12.96 -32.30 13.86
C ALA A 353 -13.65 -33.50 14.56
N PRO A 354 -14.96 -33.40 14.85
CA PRO A 354 -15.66 -34.39 15.68
C PRO A 354 -15.68 -35.76 15.02
N ARG A 355 -14.87 -36.70 15.54
CA ARG A 355 -14.92 -38.11 15.14
C ARG A 355 -16.28 -38.71 15.48
N ALA A 356 -17.03 -39.12 14.47
CA ALA A 356 -18.26 -39.90 14.65
C ALA A 356 -17.97 -41.16 15.48
N ARG A 357 -18.53 -41.22 16.70
CA ARG A 357 -18.36 -42.38 17.58
C ARG A 357 -19.30 -43.50 17.15
N GLY A 358 -18.72 -44.58 16.62
CA GLY A 358 -19.41 -45.86 16.53
C GLY A 358 -19.91 -46.32 17.90
N GLY A 359 -21.10 -46.90 17.95
CA GLY A 359 -21.79 -47.20 19.20
C GLY A 359 -21.15 -48.32 20.03
N LYS A 360 -21.55 -48.41 21.31
CA LYS A 360 -21.40 -49.62 22.13
C LYS A 360 -22.77 -50.21 22.42
N ALA A 361 -22.89 -51.53 22.32
CA ALA A 361 -24.11 -52.24 22.63
C ALA A 361 -24.38 -52.28 24.15
N VAL A 362 -25.65 -52.18 24.53
CA VAL A 362 -26.15 -52.50 25.87
C VAL A 362 -26.98 -53.78 25.77
N LYS A 363 -26.84 -54.68 26.75
CA LYS A 363 -27.29 -56.07 26.66
C LYS A 363 -28.47 -56.36 27.58
N GLY A 364 -29.64 -56.54 27.00
CA GLY A 364 -30.72 -57.36 27.56
C GLY A 364 -31.85 -56.63 28.32
N GLN A 365 -33.02 -56.59 27.69
CA GLN A 365 -34.25 -57.11 28.31
C GLN A 365 -35.07 -57.86 27.24
N ARG A 366 -36.21 -58.46 27.62
CA ARG A 366 -36.78 -59.66 26.97
C ARG A 366 -38.30 -59.50 26.79
N VAL A 367 -38.87 -60.16 25.76
CA VAL A 367 -40.33 -60.30 25.51
C VAL A 367 -40.95 -58.99 24.91
N GLN A 368 -41.87 -58.97 23.92
CA GLN A 368 -42.75 -60.00 23.33
C GLN A 368 -42.87 -59.94 21.77
N LYS A 369 -43.62 -60.90 21.21
CA LYS A 369 -43.90 -61.24 19.80
C LYS A 369 -44.28 -60.08 18.85
N GLY A 370 -43.86 -60.19 17.57
CA GLY A 370 -44.41 -59.46 16.43
C GLY A 370 -44.03 -60.11 15.07
N GLN A 371 -45.01 -60.40 14.22
CA GLN A 371 -44.88 -60.96 12.85
C GLN A 371 -44.54 -59.85 11.83
N LYS A 372 -44.12 -60.05 10.56
CA LYS A 372 -43.63 -61.15 9.69
C LYS A 372 -43.10 -60.45 8.40
N GLY A 373 -42.14 -61.02 7.67
CA GLY A 373 -41.87 -60.62 6.27
C GLY A 373 -40.39 -60.50 5.85
N ALA A 374 -40.04 -61.15 4.74
CA ALA A 374 -38.73 -61.14 4.05
C ALA A 374 -38.93 -61.80 2.66
N PRO A 375 -37.94 -61.91 1.74
CA PRO A 375 -36.57 -61.34 1.73
C PRO A 375 -36.20 -60.69 0.36
N ALA A 376 -34.89 -60.64 0.05
CA ALA A 376 -34.25 -60.65 -1.28
C ALA A 376 -34.12 -59.32 -2.08
N ALA A 377 -33.02 -59.04 -2.80
CA ALA A 377 -31.71 -59.72 -2.87
C ALA A 377 -30.57 -58.77 -3.36
N ALA A 378 -29.35 -59.33 -3.41
CA ALA A 378 -28.07 -58.76 -3.84
C ALA A 378 -28.03 -58.44 -5.38
N ALA A 379 -26.96 -57.92 -6.00
CA ALA A 379 -25.54 -57.97 -5.62
C ALA A 379 -24.62 -56.90 -6.27
N LYS A 380 -23.33 -57.00 -5.89
CA LYS A 380 -22.06 -56.67 -6.59
C LYS A 380 -22.20 -56.49 -8.13
N GLY A 381 -21.43 -55.64 -8.83
CA GLY A 381 -20.25 -54.84 -8.47
C GLY A 381 -19.26 -54.80 -9.66
N GLY A 382 -18.23 -53.93 -9.66
CA GLY A 382 -17.17 -53.98 -10.70
C GLY A 382 -16.48 -52.66 -11.05
N ARG A 383 -15.20 -52.75 -11.44
CA ARG A 383 -14.27 -51.69 -11.92
C ARG A 383 -13.06 -52.40 -12.54
N PRO A 384 -12.19 -51.76 -13.36
CA PRO A 384 -12.37 -50.68 -14.33
C PRO A 384 -11.96 -51.11 -15.76
N ALA A 385 -11.99 -50.19 -16.74
CA ALA A 385 -11.28 -50.31 -18.03
C ALA A 385 -10.73 -48.93 -18.47
N ALA A 386 -9.84 -48.88 -19.46
CA ALA A 386 -9.02 -47.68 -19.74
C ALA A 386 -8.82 -47.33 -21.23
N ALA A 387 -8.45 -46.07 -21.45
CA ALA A 387 -7.67 -45.50 -22.57
C ALA A 387 -8.20 -45.56 -24.03
N ALA A 388 -8.29 -44.38 -24.64
CA ALA A 388 -7.98 -44.14 -26.06
C ALA A 388 -7.56 -42.66 -26.28
N LYS A 389 -6.76 -42.38 -27.31
CA LYS A 389 -6.42 -41.03 -27.81
C LYS A 389 -6.85 -40.91 -29.27
N ALA A 390 -7.37 -39.75 -29.71
CA ALA A 390 -7.35 -39.34 -31.12
C ALA A 390 -7.62 -37.83 -31.30
N ALA A 391 -6.96 -37.22 -32.29
CA ALA A 391 -7.17 -35.89 -32.86
C ALA A 391 -6.28 -35.76 -34.13
N PRO A 392 -6.42 -34.73 -35.00
CA PRO A 392 -7.56 -33.88 -35.31
C PRO A 392 -7.98 -33.99 -36.81
N ALA A 393 -8.88 -33.13 -37.30
CA ALA A 393 -9.15 -32.94 -38.73
C ALA A 393 -9.39 -31.46 -39.09
N ALA A 394 -9.16 -31.07 -40.35
CA ALA A 394 -9.25 -29.68 -40.83
C ALA A 394 -9.60 -29.60 -42.33
N LYS A 395 -9.77 -28.36 -42.84
CA LYS A 395 -10.25 -27.92 -44.19
C LYS A 395 -11.79 -27.87 -44.31
N GLY A 396 -12.39 -26.88 -45.00
CA GLY A 396 -11.79 -25.63 -45.49
C GLY A 396 -12.69 -24.75 -46.38
N ALA A 397 -12.36 -23.44 -46.39
CA ALA A 397 -12.45 -22.45 -47.47
C ALA A 397 -13.66 -22.36 -48.44
N LYS A 398 -14.26 -21.15 -48.52
CA LYS A 398 -14.21 -20.28 -49.74
C LYS A 398 -14.81 -18.87 -49.54
N ALA A 399 -14.27 -17.91 -50.30
CA ALA A 399 -14.89 -16.63 -50.65
C ALA A 399 -14.83 -16.48 -52.19
N PRO A 400 -15.63 -15.58 -52.80
CA PRO A 400 -15.10 -14.27 -53.24
C PRO A 400 -16.10 -13.13 -52.86
N ALA A 401 -16.10 -11.87 -53.36
CA ALA A 401 -15.43 -11.26 -54.53
C ALA A 401 -15.02 -9.79 -54.30
N LYS A 402 -15.41 -8.86 -55.20
CA LYS A 402 -14.99 -7.44 -55.27
C LYS A 402 -16.06 -6.56 -55.91
N SER A 403 -16.06 -5.26 -55.61
CA SER A 403 -16.28 -4.17 -56.58
C SER A 403 -15.49 -2.92 -56.12
N ALA A 404 -15.31 -1.89 -56.97
CA ALA A 404 -14.41 -0.77 -56.66
C ALA A 404 -14.66 0.52 -57.48
N GLY A 405 -14.22 1.67 -56.95
CA GLY A 405 -14.04 2.95 -57.64
C GLY A 405 -14.45 4.17 -56.80
N LYS A 406 -14.07 5.43 -57.11
CA LYS A 406 -12.92 5.99 -57.84
C LYS A 406 -12.91 7.52 -57.58
N ALA A 407 -11.77 8.15 -57.30
CA ALA A 407 -11.66 9.63 -57.11
C ALA A 407 -11.50 10.36 -58.47
N PRO A 408 -11.62 11.73 -58.58
CA PRO A 408 -10.70 12.74 -57.99
C PRO A 408 -11.48 13.98 -57.42
N ALA A 409 -11.03 15.24 -57.23
CA ALA A 409 -9.78 15.95 -57.56
C ALA A 409 -9.54 17.26 -56.74
N LYS A 410 -8.25 17.67 -56.63
CA LYS A 410 -7.72 19.06 -56.48
C LYS A 410 -7.96 19.88 -55.18
N ALA A 411 -7.11 20.91 -55.02
CA ALA A 411 -6.92 21.84 -53.90
C ALA A 411 -6.86 23.30 -54.47
N PRO A 412 -6.39 24.42 -53.82
CA PRO A 412 -5.41 24.52 -52.71
C PRO A 412 -5.55 25.67 -51.65
N ALA A 413 -4.64 25.62 -50.68
CA ALA A 413 -3.93 26.74 -50.01
C ALA A 413 -4.66 27.77 -49.10
N ALA A 414 -4.16 27.88 -47.87
CA ALA A 414 -4.05 29.13 -47.11
C ALA A 414 -2.73 29.14 -46.29
N LYS A 415 -2.10 30.30 -46.11
CA LYS A 415 -0.91 30.49 -45.24
C LYS A 415 -1.32 31.31 -44.01
N GLY A 416 -0.93 30.89 -42.81
CA GLY A 416 -1.08 31.66 -41.57
C GLY A 416 0.26 31.76 -40.83
N LYS A 417 0.71 32.98 -40.52
CA LYS A 417 1.82 33.23 -39.59
C LYS A 417 1.25 33.52 -38.20
N VAL A 418 1.88 32.99 -37.16
CA VAL A 418 1.98 33.65 -35.84
C VAL A 418 3.44 33.54 -35.38
N SER A 419 3.92 34.52 -34.63
CA SER A 419 5.29 34.59 -34.12
C SER A 419 5.36 35.50 -32.90
N ARG A 420 6.12 35.08 -31.89
CA ARG A 420 6.06 35.50 -30.47
C ARG A 420 4.87 34.88 -29.74
#